data_AF-A0A9E2XVY5-F1
#
_entry.id   AF-A0A9E2XVY5-F1
#
_cell.length_a   1.000
_cell.length_b   1.000
_cell.length_c   1.000
_cell.angle_alpha   90.00
_cell.angle_beta   90.00
_cell.angle_gamma   90.00
#
_symmetry.space_group_name_H-M   'P 1'
#
loop_
_entity.id
_entity.type
_entity.pdbx_description
1 polymer ?
#
loop_
_entity_poly.entity_id
_entity_poly.type
_entity_poly.pdbx_seq_one_letter_code
_entity_poly.pdbx_strand_id
1 'polypeptide(L)' 'MNRLDRNSTTGMWRVVFYDRKGNRVEIDRTGPWLPTKQQALNWAQWFESHGYYVALQGQGGALERRSSGLPT' A
#
# COMPACT_ATOMS: atom_id res chain seq x y z
N MET A 1 -4.71 -33.56 10.16
CA MET A 1 -5.19 -32.35 9.47
C MET A 1 -4.59 -31.13 10.16
N ASN A 2 -3.63 -30.46 9.51
CA ASN A 2 -3.10 -29.17 10.00
C ASN A 2 -4.17 -28.09 9.81
N ARG A 3 -4.26 -27.17 10.77
CA ARG A 3 -5.29 -26.14 10.88
C ARG A 3 -4.73 -24.74 10.56
N LEU A 4 -3.56 -24.69 9.91
CA LEU A 4 -2.76 -23.48 9.68
C LEU A 4 -2.89 -22.94 8.26
N ASP A 5 -3.67 -23.61 7.42
CA ASP A 5 -3.69 -23.43 5.96
C ASP A 5 -4.97 -22.73 5.45
N ARG A 6 -5.89 -22.32 6.35
CA ARG A 6 -7.16 -21.66 5.97
C ARG A 6 -7.16 -20.12 6.01
N ASN A 7 -6.05 -19.46 6.35
CA ASN A 7 -5.98 -17.99 6.33
C ASN A 7 -4.94 -17.43 5.32
N SER A 8 -4.45 -18.28 4.42
CA SER A 8 -3.34 -18.04 3.49
C SER A 8 -3.69 -17.14 2.30
N THR A 9 -4.86 -16.48 2.30
CA THR A 9 -5.26 -15.52 1.25
C THR A 9 -5.25 -14.08 1.74
N THR A 10 -4.79 -13.82 2.97
CA THR A 10 -4.48 -12.45 3.41
C THR A 10 -3.05 -12.13 2.96
N GLY A 11 -2.85 -11.93 1.65
CA GLY A 11 -1.53 -11.66 1.08
C GLY A 11 -0.84 -10.49 1.80
N MET A 12 0.50 -10.45 1.82
CA MET A 12 1.22 -9.33 2.42
C MET A 12 0.90 -8.02 1.71
N TRP A 13 0.94 -6.89 2.43
CA TRP A 13 0.62 -5.57 1.91
C TRP A 13 1.75 -4.59 2.21
N ARG A 14 2.05 -3.67 1.31
CA ARG A 14 2.97 -2.56 1.57
C ARG A 14 2.34 -1.23 1.24
N VAL A 15 2.85 -0.18 1.87
CA VAL A 15 2.57 1.20 1.48
C VAL A 15 3.52 1.58 0.34
N VAL A 16 2.97 2.21 -0.69
CA VAL A 16 3.68 2.70 -1.87
C VAL A 16 3.48 4.20 -1.93
N PHE A 17 4.55 4.96 -2.13
CA PHE A 17 4.50 6.42 -2.17
C PHE A 17 4.44 6.92 -3.60
N TYR A 18 3.79 8.06 -3.77
CA TYR A 18 3.79 8.81 -5.01
C TYR A 18 4.43 10.15 -4.79
N ASP A 19 5.41 10.46 -5.63
CA ASP A 19 6.03 11.78 -5.68
C ASP A 19 5.71 12.44 -7.03
N ARG A 20 5.24 13.68 -6.99
CA ARG A 20 4.94 14.47 -8.19
C ARG A 20 6.10 15.39 -8.49
N LYS A 21 6.95 14.99 -9.43
CA LYS A 21 8.02 15.82 -9.99
C LYS A 21 7.54 16.48 -11.28
N GLY A 22 6.82 17.60 -11.14
CA GLY A 22 6.23 18.35 -12.25
C GLY A 22 5.13 17.57 -12.98
N ASN A 23 5.40 17.16 -14.23
CA ASN A 23 4.50 16.37 -15.06
C ASN A 23 4.68 14.85 -14.91
N ARG A 24 5.65 14.40 -14.09
CA ARG A 24 5.90 12.98 -13.84
C ARG A 24 5.45 12.59 -12.44
N VAL A 25 4.84 11.41 -12.36
CA VAL A 25 4.52 10.73 -11.10
C VAL A 25 5.51 9.59 -10.93
N GLU A 26 6.35 9.69 -9.91
CA GLU A 26 7.27 8.64 -9.51
C GLU A 26 6.61 7.78 -8.43
N ILE A 27 6.77 6.46 -8.53
CA ILE A 27 6.17 5.50 -7.60
C ILE A 27 7.30 4.84 -6.81
N ASP A 28 7.38 5.12 -5.53
CA ASP A 28 8.33 4.48 -4.62
C ASP A 28 7.68 3.26 -3.97
N ARG A 29 8.22 2.09 -4.31
CA ARG A 29 7.78 0.76 -3.88
C ARG A 29 8.71 0.15 -2.83
N THR A 30 9.62 0.91 -2.25
CA THR A 30 10.62 0.41 -1.29
C THR A 30 10.07 0.13 0.11
N GLY A 31 8.81 0.50 0.37
CA GLY A 31 8.14 0.23 1.64
C GLY A 31 8.13 -1.27 2.02
N PRO A 32 8.26 -1.59 3.33
CA PRO A 32 8.31 -2.96 3.80
C PRO A 32 6.97 -3.68 3.59
N TRP A 33 7.05 -5.00 3.40
CA TRP A 33 5.87 -5.87 3.38
C TRP A 33 5.35 -6.07 4.80
N LEU A 34 4.10 -5.69 5.00
CA LEU A 34 3.35 -5.87 6.24
C LEU A 34 2.49 -7.14 6.15
N PRO A 35 2.36 -7.89 7.25
CA PRO A 35 1.66 -9.17 7.26
C PRO A 35 0.14 -9.05 7.07
N THR A 36 -0.44 -7.85 7.24
CA THR A 36 -1.89 -7.64 7.11
C THR A 36 -2.24 -6.34 6.41
N LYS A 37 -3.38 -6.33 5.71
CA LYS A 37 -3.94 -5.13 5.08
C LYS A 37 -4.22 -4.04 6.10
N GLN A 38 -4.71 -4.40 7.29
CA GLN A 38 -5.06 -3.44 8.33
C GLN A 38 -3.85 -2.63 8.81
N GLN A 39 -2.69 -3.28 8.98
CA GLN A 39 -1.46 -2.56 9.33
C GLN A 39 -1.04 -1.59 8.22
N ALA A 40 -1.12 -2.03 6.95
CA ALA A 40 -0.81 -1.18 5.81
C ALA A 40 -1.77 0.02 5.70
N LEU A 41 -3.06 -0.18 5.98
CA LEU A 41 -4.06 0.88 6.07
C LEU A 41 -3.73 1.89 7.19
N ASN A 42 -3.38 1.43 8.39
CA ASN A 42 -3.03 2.31 9.49
C ASN A 42 -1.80 3.18 9.15
N TRP A 43 -0.79 2.58 8.50
CA TRP A 43 0.38 3.30 8.03
C TRP A 43 0.03 4.30 6.95
N ALA A 44 -0.73 3.88 5.93
CA ALA A 44 -1.18 4.77 4.87
C ALA A 44 -1.96 5.97 5.42
N GLN A 45 -2.88 5.76 6.36
CA GLN A 45 -3.63 6.85 6.99
C GLN A 45 -2.71 7.80 7.76
N TRP A 46 -1.70 7.28 8.46
CA TRP A 46 -0.69 8.11 9.12
C TRP A 46 0.07 8.95 8.09
N PHE A 47 0.58 8.36 7.00
CA PHE A 47 1.28 9.09 5.94
C PHE A 47 0.39 10.14 5.24
N GLU A 48 -0.87 9.80 4.95
CA GLU A 48 -1.83 10.76 4.38
C GLU A 48 -2.07 11.95 5.34
N SER A 49 -2.13 11.71 6.65
CA SER A 49 -2.27 12.78 7.64
C SER A 49 -1.06 13.74 7.68
N HIS A 50 0.10 13.30 7.20
CA HIS A 50 1.31 14.12 7.06
C HIS A 50 1.47 14.72 5.66
N GLY A 51 0.47 14.56 4.78
CA GLY A 51 0.47 15.15 3.44
C GLY A 51 1.16 14.32 2.35
N TYR A 52 1.52 13.05 2.64
CA TYR A 52 2.06 12.15 1.62
C TYR A 52 0.94 11.54 0.77
N TYR A 53 1.24 11.34 -0.52
CA TYR A 53 0.38 10.58 -1.43
C TYR A 53 0.79 9.12 -1.43
N VAL A 54 -0.14 8.22 -1.09
CA VAL A 54 0.17 6.79 -0.93
C VAL A 54 -0.90 5.87 -1.54
N ALA A 55 -0.49 4.65 -1.86
CA ALA A 55 -1.36 3.52 -2.18
C ALA A 55 -0.95 2.29 -1.38
N LEU A 56 -1.84 1.30 -1.36
CA LEU A 56 -1.53 -0.01 -0.84
C LEU A 56 -1.28 -0.98 -1.98
N GLN A 57 -0.17 -1.72 -1.90
CA GLN A 57 0.11 -2.79 -2.84
C GLN A 57 0.07 -4.13 -2.11
N GLY A 58 -0.76 -5.04 -2.60
CA GLY A 58 -0.75 -6.44 -2.21
C GLY A 58 0.35 -7.21 -2.93
N GLN A 59 0.86 -8.27 -2.31
CA GLN A 59 1.91 -9.12 -2.84
C GLN A 59 1.55 -9.76 -4.20
N GLY A 60 0.25 -9.99 -4.45
CA GLY A 60 -0.27 -10.46 -5.74
C GLY A 60 -0.34 -9.40 -6.85
N GLY A 61 0.20 -8.19 -6.62
CA GLY A 61 0.20 -7.11 -7.61
C GLY A 61 -1.03 -6.20 -7.57
N ALA A 62 -2.02 -6.50 -6.72
CA ALA A 62 -3.17 -5.63 -6.49
C ALA A 62 -2.72 -4.27 -5.94
N LEU A 63 -3.21 -3.18 -6.53
CA LEU A 63 -2.86 -1.82 -6.12
C LEU A 63 -4.16 -1.05 -5.79
N GLU A 64 -4.28 -0.62 -4.54
CA GLU A 64 -5.40 0.18 -4.05
C GLU A 64 -4.93 1.61 -3.85
N ARG A 65 -5.31 2.48 -4.78
CA ARG A 65 -5.05 3.93 -4.68
C ARG A 65 -6.01 4.52 -3.64
N ARG A 66 -5.46 5.26 -2.69
CA ARG A 66 -6.22 5.89 -1.59
C ARG A 66 -6.31 7.40 -1.74
N SER A 67 -5.25 8.02 -2.25
CA SER A 67 -5.20 9.47 -2.37
C SER A 67 -5.90 9.97 -3.64
N SER A 68 -6.94 10.79 -3.46
CA SER A 68 -7.79 11.39 -4.52
C SER A 68 -7.10 12.43 -5.41
N GLY A 69 -5.81 12.71 -5.18
CA GLY A 69 -5.03 13.76 -5.88
C GLY A 69 -4.05 13.25 -6.94
N LEU A 70 -3.99 11.93 -7.17
CA LEU A 70 -3.11 11.34 -8.18
C LEU A 70 -3.84 11.21 -9.52
N PRO A 71 -3.20 11.53 -10.66
CA PRO A 71 -3.84 11.38 -11.95
C PRO A 71 -4.23 9.91 -12.20
N THR A 72 -5.46 9.72 -12.69
CA THR A 72 -6.04 8.41 -13.06
C THR A 72 -5.25 7.74 -14.16
#